data_AF-A0A1G9IX05-F1
#
_entry.id   AF-A0A1G9IX05-F1
#
_cell.length_a   1.000
_cell.length_b   1.000
_cell.length_c   1.000
_cell.angle_alpha   90.00
_cell.angle_beta   90.00
_cell.angle_gamma   90.00
#
_symmetry.space_group_name_H-M   'P 1'
#
loop_
_entity.id
_entity.type
_entity.pdbx_description
1 polymer ?
#
loop_
_entity_poly.entity_id
_entity_poly.type
_entity_poly.pdbx_seq_one_letter_code
_entity_poly.pdbx_strand_id
1 'polypeptide(L)'
;MKRAVRWIGIGITVAAAATMLLADVALAAPAGRQPGTPVDIYVMRFDVLSPGGIDCAVDAPGSEVRKERDLVGHPLIRIWGNPRAATITCTDAQGVRWQATAQHSAPYLRASTIYGTVVYRPDRAATMTIVDAGQWTEYQHKTFVRLD
;
A
#
# COMPACT_ATOMS: atom_id res chain seq x y z
N MET A 1 15.95 34.12 37.44
CA MET A 1 14.49 33.90 37.30
C MET A 1 13.95 33.91 35.85
N LYS A 2 14.59 34.56 34.86
CA LYS A 2 14.06 34.62 33.48
C LYS A 2 14.27 33.36 32.60
N ARG A 3 15.23 32.48 32.95
CA ARG A 3 15.50 31.25 32.16
C ARG A 3 14.48 30.14 32.41
N ALA A 4 14.02 29.93 33.64
CA ALA A 4 13.08 28.84 33.97
C ALA A 4 11.70 29.00 33.30
N VAL A 5 11.20 30.24 33.23
CA VAL A 5 9.90 30.56 32.57
C VAL A 5 9.94 30.26 31.06
N ARG A 6 11.10 30.43 30.42
CA ARG A 6 11.28 30.20 28.99
C ARG A 6 11.26 28.72 28.62
N TRP A 7 11.69 27.83 29.52
CA TRP A 7 11.65 26.37 29.32
C TRP A 7 10.26 25.79 29.49
N ILE A 8 9.49 26.31 30.45
CA ILE A 8 8.08 25.90 30.65
C ILE A 8 7.22 26.33 29.46
N GLY A 9 7.43 27.55 28.95
CA GLY A 9 6.73 28.05 27.76
C GLY A 9 6.99 27.20 26.52
N ILE A 10 8.26 26.82 26.28
CA ILE A 10 8.64 25.97 25.13
C ILE A 10 8.01 24.57 25.26
N GLY A 11 8.02 23.97 26.46
CA GLY A 11 7.44 22.65 26.70
C GLY A 11 5.94 22.57 26.41
N ILE A 12 5.17 23.62 26.76
CA ILE A 12 3.72 23.68 26.52
C ILE A 12 3.41 23.82 25.03
N THR A 13 4.16 24.63 24.28
CA THR A 13 3.97 24.75 22.82
C THR A 13 4.33 23.48 22.05
N VAL A 14 5.35 22.73 22.47
CA VAL A 14 5.70 21.44 21.83
C VAL A 14 4.61 20.39 22.07
N ALA A 15 4.03 20.34 23.26
CA ALA A 15 2.93 19.43 23.56
C ALA A 15 1.69 19.73 22.69
N ALA A 16 1.33 21.01 22.53
CA ALA A 16 0.18 21.40 21.71
C ALA A 16 0.37 21.04 20.22
N ALA A 17 1.55 21.33 19.65
CA ALA A 17 1.85 20.99 18.26
C ALA A 17 1.83 19.47 18.01
N ALA A 18 2.32 18.67 18.97
CA ALA A 18 2.26 17.22 18.89
C ALA A 18 0.82 16.68 18.91
N THR A 19 -0.07 17.29 19.70
CA THR A 19 -1.49 16.86 19.74
C THR A 19 -2.24 17.14 18.44
N MET A 20 -1.95 18.24 17.75
CA MET A 20 -2.59 18.55 16.46
C MET A 20 -2.13 17.59 15.36
N LEU A 21 -0.82 17.29 15.30
CA LEU A 21 -0.28 16.31 14.35
C LEU A 21 -0.82 14.89 14.60
N LEU A 22 -0.99 14.50 15.86
CA LEU A 22 -1.60 13.21 16.22
C LEU A 22 -3.10 13.16 15.89
N ALA A 23 -3.82 14.28 16.02
CA ALA A 23 -5.24 14.37 15.69
C ALA A 23 -5.49 14.22 14.18
N ASP A 24 -4.67 14.86 13.34
CA ASP A 24 -4.80 14.76 11.88
C ASP A 24 -4.50 13.34 11.37
N VAL A 25 -3.53 12.66 12.00
CA VAL A 25 -3.22 11.24 11.71
C VAL A 25 -4.34 10.31 12.20
N ALA A 26 -5.00 10.63 13.31
CA ALA A 26 -6.14 9.87 13.83
C ALA A 26 -7.41 10.06 13.00
N LEU A 27 -7.61 11.22 12.37
CA LEU A 27 -8.78 11.54 11.54
C LEU A 27 -8.66 11.01 10.10
N ALA A 28 -7.45 10.81 9.60
CA ALA A 28 -7.21 10.14 8.31
C ALA A 28 -7.31 8.61 8.39
N ALA A 29 -7.37 8.07 9.60
CA ALA A 29 -7.60 6.66 9.85
C ALA A 29 -9.11 6.33 9.74
N PRO A 30 -9.50 5.18 9.17
CA PRO A 30 -10.90 4.76 9.14
C PRO A 30 -11.47 4.73 10.57
N ALA A 31 -12.70 5.23 10.73
CA ALA A 31 -13.39 5.29 12.01
C ALA A 31 -13.42 3.91 12.68
N GLY A 32 -12.75 3.79 13.84
CA GLY A 32 -12.56 2.52 14.56
C GLY A 32 -11.09 2.14 14.82
N ARG A 33 -10.13 2.98 14.43
CA ARG A 33 -8.70 2.68 14.52
C ARG A 33 -8.09 3.06 15.89
N GLN A 34 -7.85 2.07 16.74
CA GLN A 34 -7.13 2.21 18.02
C GLN A 34 -5.63 2.55 17.78
N PRO A 35 -4.97 3.36 18.63
CA PRO A 35 -3.52 3.50 18.61
C PRO A 35 -2.84 2.12 18.77
N GLY A 36 -2.02 1.71 17.79
CA GLY A 36 -1.35 0.39 17.75
C GLY A 36 -1.84 -0.56 16.65
N THR A 37 -2.81 -0.18 15.83
CA THR A 37 -3.31 -0.97 14.68
C THR A 37 -2.25 -1.22 13.59
N PRO A 38 -2.30 -2.39 12.91
CA PRO A 38 -1.34 -2.76 11.86
C PRO A 38 -1.40 -1.80 10.67
N VAL A 39 -0.25 -1.23 10.29
CA VAL A 39 -0.05 -0.42 9.08
C VAL A 39 -0.41 -1.24 7.84
N ASP A 40 -0.93 -0.63 6.76
CA ASP A 40 -1.08 -1.31 5.47
C ASP A 40 0.28 -1.93 5.13
N ILE A 41 0.38 -3.25 5.10
CA ILE A 41 1.67 -3.91 4.89
C ILE A 41 1.99 -3.94 3.40
N TYR A 42 0.96 -4.01 2.56
CA TYR A 42 1.09 -3.89 1.12
C TYR A 42 -0.10 -3.16 0.48
N VAL A 43 0.20 -2.26 -0.45
CA VAL A 43 -0.78 -1.57 -1.29
C VAL A 43 -0.42 -1.78 -2.76
N MET A 44 -1.22 -2.56 -3.48
CA MET A 44 -1.09 -2.75 -4.92
C MET A 44 -1.91 -1.71 -5.68
N ARG A 45 -1.30 -1.11 -6.70
CA ARG A 45 -1.97 -0.24 -7.66
C ARG A 45 -1.49 -0.55 -9.07
N PHE A 46 -2.25 -0.12 -10.06
CA PHE A 46 -1.82 -0.11 -11.46
C PHE A 46 -1.15 1.21 -11.81
N ASP A 47 -0.23 1.19 -12.77
CA ASP A 47 0.33 2.41 -13.32
C ASP A 47 -0.75 3.21 -14.07
N VAL A 48 -0.58 4.53 -14.14
CA VAL A 48 -1.58 5.44 -14.74
C VAL A 48 -1.88 5.13 -16.22
N LEU A 49 -0.97 4.44 -16.91
CA LEU A 49 -1.12 4.07 -18.33
C LEU A 49 -1.77 2.69 -18.51
N SER A 50 -2.10 2.00 -17.42
CA SER A 50 -2.88 0.77 -17.47
C SER A 50 -4.26 1.06 -18.09
N PRO A 51 -4.82 0.13 -18.89
CA PRO A 51 -6.18 0.28 -19.39
C PRO A 51 -7.20 0.09 -18.27
N GLY A 52 -8.35 0.76 -18.41
CA GLY A 52 -9.50 0.54 -17.54
C GLY A 52 -10.14 -0.85 -17.73
N GLY A 53 -11.09 -1.18 -16.86
CA GLY A 53 -11.83 -2.44 -16.95
C GLY A 53 -11.10 -3.66 -16.37
N ILE A 54 -9.96 -3.45 -15.71
CA ILE A 54 -9.29 -4.48 -14.93
C ILE A 54 -10.09 -4.73 -13.63
N ASP A 55 -10.34 -6.00 -13.33
CA ASP A 55 -10.86 -6.46 -12.03
C ASP A 55 -9.84 -7.38 -11.37
N CYS A 56 -9.77 -7.40 -10.04
CA CYS A 56 -8.86 -8.26 -9.31
C CYS A 56 -9.55 -9.00 -8.16
N ALA A 57 -9.23 -10.28 -8.05
CA ALA A 57 -9.47 -11.13 -6.90
C ALA A 57 -8.17 -11.34 -6.11
N VAL A 58 -8.30 -11.48 -4.79
CA VAL A 58 -7.16 -11.66 -3.89
C VAL A 58 -7.48 -12.83 -2.98
N ASP A 59 -6.58 -13.80 -2.95
CA ASP A 59 -6.55 -14.86 -1.94
C ASP A 59 -5.37 -14.57 -1.01
N ALA A 60 -5.65 -14.26 0.25
CA ALA A 60 -4.63 -13.87 1.23
C ALA A 60 -4.93 -14.51 2.60
N PRO A 61 -4.55 -15.78 2.81
CA PRO A 61 -4.86 -16.49 4.04
C PRO A 61 -4.23 -15.80 5.27
N GLY A 62 -5.04 -15.61 6.31
CA GLY A 62 -4.61 -14.94 7.55
C GLY A 62 -4.34 -13.44 7.40
N SER A 63 -4.78 -12.83 6.31
CA SER A 63 -4.66 -11.38 6.06
C SER A 63 -6.02 -10.75 5.84
N GLU A 64 -6.16 -9.50 6.23
CA GLU A 64 -7.32 -8.69 5.86
C GLU A 64 -7.05 -8.03 4.51
N VAL A 65 -8.05 -8.02 3.63
CA VAL A 65 -7.94 -7.45 2.29
C VAL A 65 -9.07 -6.47 2.05
N ARG A 66 -8.72 -5.29 1.54
CA ARG A 66 -9.66 -4.30 1.06
C ARG A 66 -9.40 -4.01 -0.40
N LYS A 67 -10.46 -4.09 -1.21
CA LYS A 67 -10.44 -3.78 -2.63
C LYS A 67 -11.21 -2.49 -2.86
N GLU A 68 -10.56 -1.54 -3.50
CA GLU A 68 -11.08 -0.23 -3.83
C GLU A 68 -10.79 0.06 -5.30
N ARG A 69 -11.18 1.26 -5.74
CA ARG A 69 -10.73 1.83 -7.01
C ARG A 69 -9.94 3.10 -6.72
N ASP A 70 -8.92 3.35 -7.51
CA ASP A 70 -8.22 4.63 -7.49
C ASP A 70 -9.02 5.71 -8.23
N LEU A 71 -8.46 6.92 -8.31
CA LEU A 71 -9.11 8.07 -8.94
C LEU A 71 -9.32 7.91 -10.46
N VAL A 72 -8.60 6.99 -11.11
CA VAL A 72 -8.74 6.67 -12.54
C VAL A 72 -9.55 5.40 -12.77
N GLY A 73 -10.08 4.80 -11.70
CA GLY A 73 -10.96 3.63 -11.75
C GLY A 73 -10.23 2.28 -11.76
N HIS A 74 -8.90 2.25 -11.66
CA HIS A 74 -8.13 1.00 -11.59
C HIS A 74 -8.28 0.34 -10.21
N PRO A 75 -8.10 -0.99 -10.13
CA PRO A 75 -8.08 -1.68 -8.84
C PRO A 75 -6.99 -1.15 -7.91
N LEU A 76 -7.39 -0.85 -6.68
CA LEU A 76 -6.50 -0.53 -5.56
C LEU A 76 -6.70 -1.59 -4.49
N ILE A 77 -5.64 -2.34 -4.17
CA ILE A 77 -5.71 -3.46 -3.22
C ILE A 77 -4.87 -3.10 -2.01
N ARG A 78 -5.44 -3.22 -0.82
CA ARG A 78 -4.76 -3.03 0.46
C ARG A 78 -4.79 -4.32 1.24
N ILE A 79 -3.63 -4.73 1.76
CA ILE A 79 -3.47 -5.97 2.51
C ILE A 79 -2.84 -5.65 3.87
N TRP A 80 -3.50 -6.10 4.94
CA TRP A 80 -2.99 -6.10 6.30
C TRP A 80 -2.69 -7.53 6.74
N GLY A 81 -1.49 -7.76 7.27
CA GLY A 81 -1.04 -9.09 7.69
C GLY A 81 0.16 -9.59 6.89
N ASN A 82 0.05 -10.77 6.28
CA ASN A 82 1.15 -11.39 5.55
C ASN A 82 0.93 -11.33 4.03
N PRO A 83 1.37 -10.27 3.35
CA PRO A 83 1.21 -10.15 1.90
C PRO A 83 2.02 -11.20 1.12
N ARG A 84 3.04 -11.84 1.70
CA ARG A 84 3.79 -12.90 1.00
C ARG A 84 2.95 -14.14 0.72
N ALA A 85 1.91 -14.36 1.51
CA ALA A 85 0.96 -15.43 1.29
C ALA A 85 -0.17 -15.04 0.31
N ALA A 86 -0.24 -13.77 -0.11
CA ALA A 86 -1.30 -13.28 -0.96
C ALA A 86 -1.04 -13.54 -2.44
N THR A 87 -2.01 -14.18 -3.09
CA THR A 87 -2.08 -14.35 -4.54
C THR A 87 -3.13 -13.40 -5.09
N ILE A 88 -2.72 -12.54 -6.02
CA ILE A 88 -3.59 -11.55 -6.66
C ILE A 88 -3.81 -12.02 -8.09
N THR A 89 -5.06 -12.29 -8.46
CA THR A 89 -5.43 -12.62 -9.84
C THR A 89 -6.26 -11.48 -10.40
N CYS A 90 -5.80 -10.90 -11.50
CA CYS A 90 -6.52 -9.85 -12.21
C CYS A 90 -6.99 -10.34 -13.57
N THR A 91 -8.10 -9.79 -14.05
CA THR A 91 -8.67 -10.05 -15.36
C THR A 91 -8.87 -8.72 -16.04
N ASP A 92 -8.34 -8.57 -17.26
CA ASP A 92 -8.55 -7.35 -18.04
C ASP A 92 -9.89 -7.37 -18.78
N ALA A 93 -10.19 -6.26 -19.46
CA ALA A 93 -11.44 -6.08 -20.18
C ALA A 93 -11.65 -7.10 -21.32
N GLN A 94 -10.58 -7.75 -21.79
CA GLN A 94 -10.59 -8.77 -22.82
C GLN A 94 -10.76 -10.18 -22.24
N GLY A 95 -10.77 -10.33 -20.91
CA GLY A 95 -10.90 -11.60 -20.22
C GLY A 95 -9.58 -12.34 -20.00
N VAL A 96 -8.45 -11.73 -20.38
CA VAL A 96 -7.11 -12.33 -20.20
C VAL A 96 -6.76 -12.25 -18.71
N ARG A 97 -6.18 -13.33 -18.19
CA ARG A 97 -5.93 -13.49 -16.75
C ARG A 97 -4.47 -13.32 -16.43
N TRP A 98 -4.22 -12.59 -15.35
CA TRP A 98 -2.89 -12.26 -14.89
C TRP A 98 -2.78 -12.54 -13.41
N GLN A 99 -1.62 -13.02 -12.98
CA GLN A 99 -1.36 -13.30 -11.57
C GLN A 99 -0.15 -12.51 -11.07
N ALA A 100 -0.32 -11.84 -9.95
CA ALA A 100 0.72 -11.26 -9.13
C ALA A 100 0.86 -12.01 -7.81
N THR A 101 2.09 -12.11 -7.31
CA THR A 101 2.35 -12.40 -5.90
C THR A 101 2.69 -11.09 -5.20
N ALA A 102 1.95 -10.74 -4.15
CA ALA A 102 1.95 -9.38 -3.59
C ALA A 102 3.32 -8.93 -3.03
N GLN A 103 4.26 -9.84 -2.72
CA GLN A 103 5.59 -9.45 -2.26
C GLN A 103 6.61 -10.60 -2.32
N HIS A 104 7.43 -10.70 -3.37
CA HIS A 104 8.44 -11.77 -3.42
C HIS A 104 9.79 -11.37 -2.78
N SER A 105 10.34 -10.18 -3.07
CA SER A 105 11.71 -9.82 -2.62
C SER A 105 11.81 -8.67 -1.61
N ALA A 106 10.80 -7.82 -1.44
CA ALA A 106 10.91 -6.67 -0.53
C ALA A 106 11.04 -7.09 0.96
N PRO A 107 11.98 -6.53 1.74
CA PRO A 107 12.11 -6.82 3.16
C PRO A 107 10.78 -6.59 3.89
N TYR A 108 10.41 -7.51 4.79
CA TYR A 108 9.24 -7.30 5.64
C TYR A 108 9.57 -6.23 6.68
N LEU A 109 9.08 -5.02 6.44
CA LEU A 109 9.20 -3.91 7.37
C LEU A 109 7.89 -3.77 8.14
N ARG A 110 7.88 -4.29 9.39
CA ARG A 110 6.69 -4.39 10.28
C ARG A 110 5.92 -3.08 10.50
N ALA A 111 6.51 -1.94 10.19
CA ALA A 111 5.97 -0.62 10.51
C ALA A 111 5.91 0.32 9.31
N SER A 112 6.08 -0.17 8.07
CA SER A 112 6.00 0.68 6.87
C SER A 112 5.15 0.04 5.79
N THR A 113 4.38 0.87 5.11
CA THR A 113 3.63 0.46 3.92
C THR A 113 4.55 0.24 2.74
N ILE A 114 4.34 -0.91 2.10
CA ILE A 114 5.02 -1.28 0.85
C ILE A 114 4.05 -1.04 -0.28
N TYR A 115 4.44 -0.26 -1.27
CA TYR A 115 3.64 0.03 -2.44
C TYR A 115 4.12 -0.83 -3.60
N GLY A 116 3.21 -1.57 -4.24
CA GLY A 116 3.47 -2.25 -5.50
C GLY A 116 2.72 -1.55 -6.63
N THR A 117 3.46 -0.96 -7.57
CA THR A 117 2.90 -0.40 -8.80
C THR A 117 3.10 -1.37 -9.94
N VAL A 118 2.01 -2.00 -10.39
CA VAL A 118 2.02 -2.92 -11.52
C VAL A 118 2.06 -2.11 -12.81
N VAL A 119 3.10 -2.32 -13.60
CA VAL A 119 3.25 -1.70 -14.92
C VAL A 119 2.62 -2.65 -15.93
N TYR A 120 1.33 -2.49 -16.20
CA TYR A 120 0.58 -3.43 -17.03
C TYR A 120 0.92 -3.24 -18.52
N ARG A 121 1.16 -4.36 -19.22
CA ARG A 121 1.53 -4.40 -20.64
C ARG A 121 0.83 -5.59 -21.30
N PRO A 122 -0.31 -5.39 -22.00
CA PRO A 122 -1.13 -6.49 -22.51
C PRO A 122 -0.43 -7.32 -23.59
N ASP A 123 0.58 -6.74 -24.26
CA ASP A 123 1.38 -7.36 -25.32
C ASP A 123 2.50 -8.27 -24.79
N ARG A 124 2.69 -8.38 -23.47
CA ARG A 124 3.82 -9.10 -22.86
C ARG A 124 3.36 -10.25 -21.99
N ALA A 125 3.95 -11.43 -22.13
CA ALA A 125 3.60 -12.59 -21.28
C ALA A 125 3.87 -12.38 -19.78
N ALA A 126 4.72 -11.42 -19.42
CA ALA A 126 4.97 -11.05 -18.05
C ALA A 126 5.38 -9.58 -17.97
N THR A 127 4.91 -8.89 -16.93
CA THR A 127 5.17 -7.48 -16.70
C THR A 127 5.96 -7.26 -15.41
N MET A 128 6.23 -6.01 -15.06
CA MET A 128 7.00 -5.65 -13.88
C MET A 128 6.13 -4.98 -12.82
N THR A 129 6.54 -5.15 -11.57
CA THR A 129 6.01 -4.42 -10.42
C THR A 129 7.13 -3.58 -9.84
N ILE A 130 6.89 -2.27 -9.70
CA ILE A 130 7.79 -1.37 -8.98
C ILE A 130 7.39 -1.43 -7.51
N VAL A 131 8.33 -1.77 -6.65
CA VAL A 131 8.07 -1.91 -5.21
C VAL A 131 8.78 -0.82 -4.43
N ASP A 132 8.01 0.02 -3.75
CA ASP A 132 8.51 1.13 -2.94
C ASP A 132 8.24 0.88 -1.45
N ALA A 133 9.30 0.95 -0.64
CA ALA A 133 9.25 0.79 0.82
C ALA A 133 10.11 1.86 1.49
N GLY A 134 9.51 3.01 1.82
CA GLY A 134 10.22 4.13 2.42
C GLY A 134 11.24 4.77 1.46
N GLN A 135 12.53 4.57 1.72
CA GLN A 135 13.62 5.08 0.86
C GLN A 135 14.13 4.05 -0.15
N TRP A 136 13.50 2.87 -0.18
CA TRP A 136 13.93 1.76 -1.02
C TRP A 136 12.94 1.53 -2.16
N THR A 137 13.46 1.48 -3.39
CA THR A 137 12.71 1.17 -4.60
C THR A 137 13.37 -0.01 -5.31
N GLU A 138 12.59 -1.03 -5.64
CA GLU A 138 13.04 -2.21 -6.39
C GLU A 138 12.14 -2.45 -7.60
N TYR A 139 12.78 -2.79 -8.73
CA TYR A 139 12.10 -3.16 -9.96
C TYR A 139 12.01 -4.68 -10.06
N GLN A 140 10.85 -5.24 -9.76
CA GLN A 140 10.64 -6.69 -9.81
C GLN A 140 10.04 -7.09 -11.16
N HIS A 141 10.89 -7.62 -12.04
CA HIS A 141 10.48 -8.09 -13.35
C HIS A 141 9.80 -9.47 -13.28
N LYS A 142 8.84 -9.72 -14.18
CA LYS A 142 8.10 -10.99 -14.32
C LYS A 142 7.30 -11.38 -13.07
N THR A 143 6.82 -10.39 -12.33
CA THR A 143 6.02 -10.60 -11.11
C THR A 143 4.53 -10.59 -11.35
N PHE A 144 4.10 -10.06 -12.50
CA PHE A 144 2.73 -10.08 -12.96
C PHE A 144 2.70 -10.87 -14.27
N VAL A 145 2.30 -12.13 -14.19
CA VAL A 145 2.43 -13.10 -15.28
C VAL A 145 1.07 -13.42 -15.86
N ARG A 146 1.00 -13.55 -17.18
CA ARG A 146 -0.19 -14.01 -17.87
C ARG A 146 -0.40 -15.50 -17.58
N LEU A 147 -1.65 -15.92 -17.35
CA LEU A 147 -2.02 -17.30 -17.04
C LEU A 147 -2.53 -18.09 -18.25
N ASP A 148 -2.98 -17.40 -19.30
CA ASP A 148 -3.60 -17.92 -20.52
C ASP A 148 -2.73 -17.72 -21.78
#